data_AF-A0A821IJ44-F1
#
_entry.id   AF-A0A821IJ44-F1
#
_cell.length_a   1.000
_cell.length_b   1.000
_cell.length_c   1.000
_cell.angle_alpha   90.00
_cell.angle_beta   90.00
_cell.angle_gamma   90.00
#
_symmetry.space_group_name_H-M   'P 1'
#
loop_
_entity.id
_entity.type
_entity.pdbx_description
1 polymer ?
#
loop_
_entity_poly.entity_id
_entity_poly.type
_entity_poly.pdbx_seq_one_letter_code
_entity_poly.pdbx_strand_id
1 'polypeptide(L)'
;METPTEFDKQSYQNINVQEVLSYEVKKLREQYSGQRYSKSIHVLTAVDYNVDGQSEQRLRQAKTNYTGERIILIPYNLGDFHWIGVIIKFKVDEQIELAEFINPVKESNFIPDKLQREFRNVFPSTVLRSRVSQIHGDRQYSAFLT
;
A
#
# COMPACT_ATOMS: atom_id res chain seq x y z
N MET A 1 26.58 8.05 -22.98
CA MET A 1 26.03 8.06 -21.61
C MET A 1 25.34 9.39 -21.46
N GLU A 2 24.03 9.42 -21.70
CA GLU A 2 23.23 10.63 -21.53
C GLU A 2 22.85 10.74 -20.06
N THR A 3 23.27 11.82 -19.42
CA THR A 3 22.80 12.21 -18.09
C THR A 3 21.30 12.46 -18.15
N PRO A 4 20.48 11.91 -17.24
CA PRO A 4 19.06 12.25 -17.18
C PRO A 4 18.92 13.76 -16.98
N THR A 5 18.23 14.42 -17.89
CA THR A 5 17.93 15.85 -17.85
C THR A 5 17.10 16.17 -16.61
N GLU A 6 17.26 17.38 -16.09
CA GLU A 6 16.58 17.92 -14.91
C GLU A 6 15.03 17.79 -14.97
N PHE A 7 14.48 17.59 -16.18
CA PHE A 7 13.08 17.30 -16.47
C PHE A 7 12.59 15.93 -15.94
N ASP A 8 13.47 14.91 -15.86
CA ASP A 8 13.13 13.58 -15.34
C ASP A 8 13.02 13.55 -13.81
N LYS A 9 13.57 14.55 -13.11
CA LYS A 9 13.48 14.68 -11.64
C LYS A 9 12.23 15.42 -11.19
N GLN A 10 11.62 16.24 -12.04
CA GLN A 10 10.44 17.04 -11.71
C GLN A 10 9.10 16.30 -11.89
N SER A 11 9.07 15.22 -12.68
CA SER A 11 7.85 14.44 -12.95
C SER A 11 7.34 13.63 -11.74
N TYR A 12 8.13 13.53 -10.67
CA TYR A 12 7.76 12.82 -9.44
C TYR A 12 7.32 13.72 -8.28
N GLN A 13 7.45 15.05 -8.39
CA GLN A 13 7.29 15.96 -7.24
C GLN A 13 5.84 16.36 -6.91
N ASN A 14 4.84 15.96 -7.70
CA ASN A 14 3.44 16.29 -7.45
C ASN A 14 2.51 15.13 -7.77
N ILE A 15 2.86 13.91 -7.33
CA ILE A 15 1.88 12.83 -7.38
C ILE A 15 0.78 13.15 -6.37
N ASN A 16 -0.38 13.55 -6.88
CA ASN A 16 -1.55 13.81 -6.05
C ASN A 16 -1.95 12.49 -5.38
N VAL A 17 -1.80 12.41 -4.06
CA VAL A 17 -2.15 11.24 -3.25
C VAL A 17 -3.57 10.74 -3.57
N GLN A 18 -4.50 11.65 -3.86
CA GLN A 18 -5.88 11.29 -4.20
C GLN A 18 -5.96 10.51 -5.51
N GLU A 19 -5.12 10.82 -6.50
CA GLU A 19 -5.09 10.12 -7.79
C GLU A 19 -4.50 8.72 -7.65
N VAL A 20 -3.40 8.57 -6.90
CA VAL A 20 -2.81 7.24 -6.62
C VAL A 20 -3.79 6.37 -5.85
N LEU A 21 -4.42 6.92 -4.82
CA LEU A 21 -5.42 6.19 -4.04
C LEU A 21 -6.63 5.82 -4.87
N SER A 22 -7.14 6.75 -5.69
CA SER A 22 -8.28 6.48 -6.57
C SER A 22 -7.95 5.40 -7.58
N TYR A 23 -6.75 5.43 -8.16
CA TYR A 23 -6.26 4.42 -9.08
C TYR A 23 -6.15 3.05 -8.39
N GLU A 24 -5.52 2.96 -7.22
CA GLU A 24 -5.34 1.69 -6.54
C GLU A 24 -6.68 1.13 -6.03
N VAL A 25 -7.57 1.96 -5.51
CA VAL A 25 -8.93 1.54 -5.14
C VAL A 25 -9.69 1.01 -6.35
N LYS A 26 -9.59 1.68 -7.51
CA LYS A 26 -10.21 1.21 -8.75
C LYS A 26 -9.63 -0.14 -9.16
N LYS A 27 -8.30 -0.28 -9.17
CA LYS A 27 -7.61 -1.53 -9.53
C LYS A 27 -7.99 -2.67 -8.61
N LEU A 28 -8.08 -2.43 -7.29
CA LEU A 28 -8.53 -3.42 -6.33
C LEU A 28 -10.00 -3.81 -6.57
N ARG A 29 -10.87 -2.83 -6.82
CA ARG A 29 -12.28 -3.10 -7.15
C ARG A 29 -12.42 -3.94 -8.41
N GLU A 30 -11.61 -3.68 -9.44
CA GLU A 30 -11.58 -4.47 -10.68
C GLU A 30 -11.05 -5.88 -10.43
N GLN A 31 -9.90 -6.01 -9.76
CA GLN A 31 -9.26 -7.28 -9.42
C GLN A 31 -10.20 -8.19 -8.61
N TYR A 32 -10.95 -7.61 -7.68
CA TYR A 32 -11.88 -8.32 -6.81
C TYR A 32 -13.34 -8.19 -7.26
N SER A 33 -13.60 -7.68 -8.47
CA SER A 33 -14.95 -7.54 -9.02
C SER A 33 -15.61 -8.90 -9.13
N GLY A 34 -16.86 -9.02 -8.66
CA GLY A 34 -17.56 -10.30 -8.60
C GLY A 34 -17.02 -11.29 -7.54
N GLN A 35 -16.00 -10.90 -6.77
CA GLN A 35 -15.49 -11.67 -5.63
C GLN A 35 -16.04 -11.12 -4.31
N ARG A 36 -15.82 -11.90 -3.25
CA ARG A 36 -16.31 -11.66 -1.89
C ARG A 36 -15.89 -10.31 -1.29
N TYR A 37 -14.80 -9.70 -1.80
CA TYR A 37 -14.20 -8.47 -1.31
C TYR A 37 -14.67 -7.18 -2.01
N SER A 38 -15.38 -7.26 -3.14
CA SER A 38 -15.69 -6.09 -3.98
C SER A 38 -16.43 -4.95 -3.26
N LYS A 39 -17.21 -5.27 -2.22
CA LYS A 39 -18.00 -4.29 -1.44
C LYS A 39 -17.39 -3.90 -0.09
N SER A 40 -16.28 -4.51 0.31
CA SER A 40 -15.67 -4.34 1.64
C SER A 40 -14.24 -3.78 1.54
N ILE A 41 -14.06 -2.79 0.67
CA ILE A 41 -12.79 -2.07 0.52
C ILE A 41 -12.89 -0.75 1.27
N HIS A 42 -12.06 -0.57 2.30
CA HIS A 42 -12.04 0.62 3.13
C HIS A 42 -10.71 1.34 2.99
N VAL A 43 -10.76 2.65 2.82
CA VAL A 43 -9.57 3.51 2.78
C VAL A 43 -9.50 4.26 4.10
N LEU A 44 -8.41 4.06 4.85
CA LEU A 44 -8.15 4.84 6.06
C LEU A 44 -7.56 6.20 5.69
N THR A 45 -7.58 7.12 6.64
CA THR A 45 -6.83 8.38 6.48
C THR A 45 -5.35 8.09 6.31
N ALA A 46 -4.68 8.95 5.55
CA ALA A 46 -3.25 8.93 5.33
C ALA A 46 -2.43 8.91 6.62
N VAL A 47 -1.28 8.24 6.54
CA VAL A 47 -0.19 8.27 7.51
C VAL A 47 0.93 9.16 6.98
N ASP A 48 1.52 9.97 7.86
CA ASP A 48 2.81 10.62 7.60
C ASP A 48 3.92 9.87 8.33
N TYR A 49 4.94 9.39 7.61
CA TYR A 49 6.08 8.67 8.15
C TYR A 49 6.82 9.45 9.26
N ASN A 50 6.88 10.77 9.11
CA ASN A 50 7.59 11.66 10.01
C ASN A 50 6.82 11.94 11.31
N VAL A 51 5.55 11.53 11.40
CA VAL A 51 4.75 11.69 12.61
C VAL A 51 4.66 10.37 13.37
N ASP A 52 5.31 10.33 14.53
CA ASP A 52 5.37 9.14 15.36
C ASP A 52 3.99 8.64 15.81
N GLY A 53 3.82 7.31 15.81
CA GLY A 53 2.61 6.63 16.28
C GLY A 53 1.42 6.63 15.30
N GLN A 54 1.42 7.47 14.25
CA GLN A 54 0.30 7.50 13.31
C GLN A 54 0.12 6.18 12.56
N SER A 55 1.21 5.62 12.06
CA SER A 55 1.23 4.32 11.37
C SER A 55 0.64 3.20 12.24
N GLU A 56 1.15 3.06 13.47
CA GLU A 56 0.67 2.06 14.42
C GLU A 56 -0.82 2.27 14.76
N GLN A 57 -1.24 3.52 14.95
CA GLN A 57 -2.64 3.86 15.16
C GLN A 57 -3.52 3.41 13.97
N ARG A 58 -3.10 3.65 12.72
CA ARG A 58 -3.86 3.20 11.54
C ARG A 58 -3.89 1.69 11.38
N LEU A 59 -2.79 1.01 11.70
CA LEU A 59 -2.74 -0.46 11.71
C LEU A 59 -3.71 -1.03 12.76
N ARG A 60 -3.80 -0.42 13.94
CA ARG A 60 -4.79 -0.79 14.97
C ARG A 60 -6.22 -0.54 14.51
N GLN A 61 -6.50 0.60 13.87
CA GLN A 61 -7.80 0.88 13.26
C GLN A 61 -8.18 -0.14 12.19
N ALA A 62 -7.24 -0.54 11.32
CA ALA A 62 -7.47 -1.58 10.32
C ALA A 62 -7.92 -2.91 10.95
N LYS A 63 -7.36 -3.23 12.13
CA LYS A 63 -7.70 -4.42 12.90
C LYS A 63 -9.07 -4.34 13.59
N THR A 64 -9.44 -3.18 14.14
CA THR A 64 -10.58 -3.08 15.06
C THR A 64 -11.83 -2.40 14.52
N ASN A 65 -11.71 -1.50 13.53
CA ASN A 65 -12.82 -0.65 13.10
C ASN A 65 -13.77 -1.33 12.12
N TYR A 66 -13.36 -2.45 11.56
CA TYR A 66 -14.08 -3.20 10.55
C TYR A 66 -13.99 -4.68 10.89
N THR A 67 -15.00 -5.45 10.52
CA THR A 67 -15.09 -6.88 10.82
C THR A 67 -15.45 -7.67 9.57
N GLY A 68 -15.20 -8.97 9.60
CA GLY A 68 -15.43 -9.87 8.48
C GLY A 68 -14.45 -9.67 7.35
N GLU A 69 -14.79 -10.23 6.18
CA GLU A 69 -13.92 -10.14 5.02
C GLU A 69 -13.88 -8.75 4.41
N ARG A 70 -12.65 -8.24 4.30
CA ARG A 70 -12.40 -6.85 3.90
C ARG A 70 -10.99 -6.66 3.39
N ILE A 71 -10.82 -5.58 2.64
CA ILE A 71 -9.53 -5.04 2.24
C ILE A 71 -9.42 -3.65 2.86
N ILE A 72 -8.35 -3.41 3.60
CA ILE A 72 -8.00 -2.10 4.12
C ILE A 72 -6.85 -1.54 3.29
N LEU A 73 -7.03 -0.33 2.78
CA LEU A 73 -5.98 0.47 2.16
C LEU A 73 -5.60 1.61 3.09
N ILE A 74 -4.30 1.72 3.39
CA ILE A 74 -3.72 2.80 4.19
C ILE A 74 -2.79 3.60 3.28
N PRO A 75 -3.14 4.86 2.93
CA PRO A 75 -2.22 5.77 2.28
C PRO A 75 -1.07 6.10 3.24
N TYR A 76 0.15 6.16 2.73
CA TYR A 76 1.32 6.38 3.56
C TYR A 76 2.30 7.31 2.83
N ASN A 77 2.62 8.45 3.42
CA ASN A 77 3.60 9.38 2.91
C ASN A 77 4.96 9.06 3.54
N LEU A 78 5.96 8.71 2.73
CA LEU A 78 7.33 8.46 3.18
C LEU A 78 8.14 9.75 3.41
N GLY A 79 7.55 10.92 3.14
CA GLY A 79 8.27 12.18 3.05
C GLY A 79 8.54 12.55 1.58
N ASP A 80 8.98 13.79 1.33
CA ASP A 80 9.34 14.29 -0.01
C ASP A 80 8.30 14.03 -1.11
N PHE A 81 7.01 14.10 -0.76
CA PHE A 81 5.87 13.82 -1.62
C PHE A 81 5.82 12.38 -2.18
N HIS A 82 6.57 11.46 -1.57
CA HIS A 82 6.57 10.05 -1.93
C HIS A 82 5.43 9.32 -1.23
N TRP A 83 4.34 9.10 -1.97
CA TRP A 83 3.18 8.36 -1.49
C TRP A 83 3.25 6.88 -1.86
N ILE A 84 2.97 6.01 -0.88
CA ILE A 84 2.83 4.57 -1.04
C ILE A 84 1.49 4.10 -0.47
N GLY A 85 1.13 2.85 -0.78
CA GLY A 85 -0.05 2.18 -0.20
C GLY A 85 0.34 0.99 0.66
N VAL A 86 -0.36 0.80 1.78
CA VAL A 86 -0.36 -0.47 2.53
C VAL A 86 -1.73 -1.12 2.36
N ILE A 87 -1.75 -2.32 1.82
CA ILE A 87 -2.95 -3.13 1.64
C ILE A 87 -2.94 -4.24 2.67
N ILE A 88 -4.07 -4.45 3.35
CA ILE A 88 -4.28 -5.57 4.26
C ILE A 88 -5.60 -6.23 3.92
N LYS A 89 -5.55 -7.51 3.54
CA LYS A 89 -6.72 -8.34 3.25
C LYS A 89 -7.00 -9.27 4.42
N PHE A 90 -8.19 -9.15 5.00
CA PHE A 90 -8.63 -9.96 6.13
C PHE A 90 -9.65 -11.02 5.68
N LYS A 91 -9.56 -12.21 6.27
CA LYS A 91 -10.55 -13.27 6.20
C LYS A 91 -11.68 -13.02 7.22
N VAL A 92 -12.74 -13.85 7.16
CA VAL A 92 -13.88 -13.77 8.10
C VAL A 92 -13.45 -13.95 9.55
N ASP A 93 -12.45 -14.80 9.78
CA ASP A 93 -11.90 -15.13 11.09
C ASP A 93 -10.87 -14.10 11.57
N GLU A 94 -10.83 -12.91 10.94
CA GLU A 94 -9.93 -11.81 11.25
C GLU A 94 -8.44 -12.10 11.02
N GLN A 95 -8.12 -13.25 10.40
CA GLN A 95 -6.75 -13.52 9.97
C GLN A 95 -6.39 -12.74 8.72
N ILE A 96 -5.13 -12.30 8.63
CA ILE A 96 -4.62 -11.65 7.43
C ILE A 96 -4.31 -12.71 6.37
N GLU A 97 -4.98 -12.61 5.23
CA GLU A 97 -4.67 -13.41 4.04
C GLU A 97 -3.48 -12.83 3.28
N LEU A 98 -3.40 -11.50 3.22
CA LEU A 98 -2.39 -10.77 2.44
C LEU A 98 -2.10 -9.43 3.08
N ALA A 99 -0.83 -9.06 3.17
CA ALA A 99 -0.38 -7.72 3.54
C ALA A 99 0.69 -7.26 2.54
N GLU A 100 0.40 -6.19 1.80
CA GLU A 100 1.26 -5.69 0.74
C GLU A 100 1.60 -4.21 0.93
N PHE A 101 2.86 -3.89 0.67
CA PHE A 101 3.38 -2.55 0.47
C PHE A 101 3.45 -2.27 -1.02
N ILE A 102 2.84 -1.19 -1.47
CA ILE A 102 2.77 -0.79 -2.87
C ILE A 102 3.49 0.53 -3.03
N ASN A 103 4.62 0.51 -3.71
CA ASN A 103 5.31 1.70 -4.16
C ASN A 103 4.98 1.96 -5.63
N PRO A 104 4.33 3.09 -5.98
CA PRO A 104 4.08 3.45 -7.37
C PRO A 104 5.37 3.82 -8.13
N VAL A 105 6.44 4.19 -7.42
CA VAL A 105 7.75 4.48 -8.01
C VAL A 105 8.52 3.17 -8.17
N LYS A 106 8.77 2.77 -9.42
CA LYS A 106 9.35 1.47 -9.83
C LYS A 106 10.69 1.11 -9.20
N GLU A 107 11.42 2.10 -8.69
CA GLU A 107 12.84 1.95 -8.36
C GLU A 107 13.10 1.47 -6.93
N SER A 108 12.08 1.38 -6.07
CA SER A 108 12.28 0.96 -4.69
C SER A 108 11.21 -0.02 -4.21
N ASN A 109 11.62 -1.27 -4.04
CA ASN A 109 10.85 -2.29 -3.32
C ASN A 109 11.09 -2.26 -1.81
N PHE A 110 11.80 -1.24 -1.31
CA PHE A 110 12.17 -1.13 0.09
C PHE A 110 10.97 -0.78 0.95
N ILE A 111 10.70 -1.61 1.95
CA ILE A 111 9.74 -1.31 3.01
C ILE A 111 10.51 -0.64 4.14
N PRO A 112 10.14 0.58 4.58
CA PRO A 112 10.81 1.22 5.69
C PRO A 112 10.82 0.36 6.96
N ASP A 113 11.97 0.24 7.62
CA ASP A 113 12.13 -0.58 8.83
C ASP A 113 11.16 -0.18 9.95
N LYS A 114 10.89 1.12 10.10
CA LYS A 114 9.90 1.64 11.05
C LYS A 114 8.51 1.06 10.77
N LEU A 115 8.04 1.14 9.52
CA LEU A 115 6.76 0.58 9.10
C LEU A 115 6.72 -0.93 9.31
N GLN A 116 7.79 -1.65 8.94
CA GLN A 116 7.85 -3.09 9.12
C GLN A 116 7.77 -3.49 10.61
N ARG A 117 8.46 -2.77 11.49
CA ARG A 117 8.43 -2.98 12.93
C ARG A 117 7.04 -2.72 13.51
N GLU A 118 6.45 -1.58 13.18
CA GLU A 118 5.11 -1.22 13.66
C GLU A 118 4.04 -2.19 13.16
N PHE A 119 4.17 -2.67 11.92
CA PHE A 119 3.32 -3.73 11.38
C PHE A 119 3.41 -5.02 12.21
N ARG A 120 4.63 -5.49 12.51
CA ARG A 120 4.84 -6.69 13.34
C ARG A 120 4.29 -6.51 14.76
N ASN A 121 4.33 -5.30 15.32
CA ASN A 121 3.77 -5.03 16.64
C ASN A 121 2.24 -5.22 16.69
N VAL A 122 1.54 -4.92 15.59
CA VAL A 122 0.07 -5.05 15.52
C VAL A 122 -0.36 -6.44 15.01
N PHE A 123 0.43 -7.00 14.09
CA PHE A 123 0.17 -8.26 13.39
C PHE A 123 1.40 -9.19 13.48
N PRO A 124 1.66 -9.81 14.65
CA PRO A 124 2.91 -10.53 14.92
C PRO A 124 3.10 -11.78 14.06
N SER A 125 2.02 -12.38 13.56
CA SER A 125 2.03 -13.58 12.73
C SER A 125 2.07 -13.30 11.23
N THR A 126 2.22 -12.04 10.81
CA THR A 126 2.15 -11.65 9.40
C THR A 126 3.31 -10.73 9.03
N VAL A 127 3.83 -10.92 7.82
CA VAL A 127 4.90 -10.09 7.26
C VAL A 127 4.29 -9.21 6.17
N LEU A 128 4.51 -7.91 6.27
CA LEU A 128 4.24 -6.97 5.19
C LEU A 128 5.21 -7.25 4.02
N ARG A 129 4.67 -7.57 2.84
CA ARG A 129 5.46 -7.93 1.65
C ARG A 129 5.45 -6.80 0.64
N SER A 130 6.57 -6.59 -0.05
CA SER A 130 6.63 -5.60 -1.13
C SER A 130 5.98 -6.18 -2.38
N ARG A 131 5.03 -5.45 -2.98
CA ARG A 131 4.46 -5.81 -4.28
C ARG A 131 5.30 -5.14 -5.37
N VAL A 132 6.03 -5.93 -6.14
CA VAL A 132 6.75 -5.43 -7.31
C VAL A 132 5.73 -5.14 -8.41
N SER A 133 5.48 -3.85 -8.68
CA SER A 133 4.72 -3.44 -9.86
C SER A 133 5.68 -3.29 -11.05
N GLN A 134 5.91 -4.37 -11.79
CA GLN A 134 6.55 -4.25 -13.10
C GLN A 134 5.54 -3.63 -14.07
N ILE A 135 5.48 -2.30 -14.17
CA ILE A 135 4.79 -1.64 -15.28
C ILE A 135 5.72 -1.72 -16.50
N HIS A 136 5.84 -2.88 -17.12
CA HIS A 136 6.19 -2.92 -18.54
C HIS A 136 4.92 -2.61 -19.32
N GLY A 137 5.04 -1.77 -20.35
CA GLY A 137 3.93 -1.43 -21.24
C GLY A 137 3.05 -2.65 -21.52
N ASP A 138 1.77 -2.50 -21.19
CA ASP A 138 0.66 -3.41 -21.50
C ASP A 138 0.63 -4.84 -20.92
N ARG A 139 1.51 -5.27 -20.01
CA ARG A 139 1.29 -6.54 -19.27
C ARG A 139 1.70 -6.48 -17.81
N GLN A 140 0.70 -6.51 -16.92
CA GLN A 140 0.91 -6.68 -15.48
C GLN A 140 1.23 -8.15 -15.17
N TYR A 141 2.46 -8.43 -14.76
CA TYR A 141 2.82 -9.65 -14.06
C TYR A 141 3.05 -9.31 -12.59
N SER A 142 2.26 -9.90 -11.69
CA SER A 142 2.53 -9.86 -10.25
C SER A 142 3.41 -11.06 -9.89
N ALA A 143 4.57 -10.79 -9.28
CA ALA A 143 5.42 -11.82 -8.72
C ALA A 143 5.66 -11.50 -7.24
N PHE A 144 5.48 -12.51 -6.39
CA PHE A 144 5.78 -12.44 -4.97
C PHE A 144 7.25 -12.83 -4.77
N LEU A 145 8.03 -12.02 -4.06
CA LEU A 145 9.33 -12.46 -3.55
C LEU A 145 9.10 -13.18 -2.21
N THR A 146 9.40 -14.47 -2.19
CA THR A 146 9.49 -15.32 -0.98
C THR A 146 10.76 -15.07 -0.21
#